data_AF-A0AAE7BFP4-F1
#
_entry.id   AF-A0AAE7BFP4-F1
#
_cell.length_a   1.000
_cell.length_b   1.000
_cell.length_c   1.000
_cell.angle_alpha   90.00
_cell.angle_beta   90.00
_cell.angle_gamma   90.00
#
_symmetry.space_group_name_H-M   'P 1'
#
loop_
_entity.id
_entity.type
_entity.pdbx_description
1 polymer ?
#
loop_
_entity_poly.entity_id
_entity_poly.type
_entity_poly.pdbx_seq_one_letter_code
_entity_poly.pdbx_strand_id
1 'polypeptide(L)'
;MKLIRVKKSFTLIELIIVILIMSATYLLVFSTNSFNIKEQNQKLELDNLKDFLLKKFSFKKELSFLCIDENFSCYVKVDGKLDKDFKIEKFFKIKPEVYEYDKNERKMEFKELRVDNFNYDVIFELKINSDFKTNEFIVDTFENKVYVFNSIFTKPKIYNFLNESFETFNIQEIEVKDAF
;
A
#
# COMPACT_ATOMS: atom_id res chain seq x y z
N MET A 1 4.68 -1.61 76.20
CA MET A 1 3.76 -2.62 75.65
C MET A 1 3.65 -2.39 74.14
N LYS A 2 4.25 -3.22 73.30
CA LYS A 2 4.20 -3.07 71.83
C LYS A 2 2.93 -3.74 71.30
N LEU A 3 2.01 -2.95 70.75
CA LEU A 3 0.83 -3.45 70.06
C LEU A 3 1.26 -4.04 68.72
N ILE A 4 1.22 -5.37 68.60
CA ILE A 4 1.46 -6.08 67.35
C ILE A 4 0.24 -5.85 66.46
N ARG A 5 0.39 -5.01 65.42
CA ARG A 5 -0.64 -4.80 64.41
C ARG A 5 -0.70 -6.04 63.53
N VAL A 6 -1.71 -6.88 63.75
CA VAL A 6 -1.98 -8.06 62.91
C VAL A 6 -2.18 -7.58 61.46
N LYS A 7 -1.29 -8.01 60.55
CA LYS A 7 -1.52 -7.86 59.11
C LYS A 7 -2.73 -8.70 58.76
N LYS A 8 -3.84 -8.06 58.35
CA LYS A 8 -4.98 -8.77 57.79
C LYS A 8 -4.54 -9.39 56.47
N SER A 9 -4.46 -10.71 56.42
CA SER A 9 -4.25 -11.45 55.18
C SER A 9 -5.56 -11.42 54.38
N PHE A 10 -5.43 -11.19 53.08
CA PHE A 10 -6.56 -11.27 52.16
C PHE A 10 -7.18 -12.67 52.23
N THR A 11 -8.50 -12.71 52.30
CA THR A 11 -9.27 -13.94 52.24
C THR A 11 -9.29 -14.47 50.81
N LEU A 12 -9.46 -15.79 50.65
CA LEU A 12 -9.57 -16.41 49.32
C LEU A 12 -10.70 -15.81 48.48
N ILE A 13 -11.81 -15.42 49.11
CA ILE A 13 -12.95 -14.80 48.44
C ILE A 13 -12.60 -13.41 47.90
N GLU A 14 -11.86 -12.60 48.67
CA GLU A 14 -11.41 -11.27 48.22
C GLU A 14 -10.44 -11.39 47.03
N LEU A 15 -9.58 -12.41 47.02
CA LEU A 15 -8.67 -12.66 45.90
C LEU A 15 -9.43 -12.98 44.60
N ILE A 16 -10.46 -13.83 44.69
CA ILE A 16 -11.29 -14.19 43.53
C ILE A 16 -12.01 -12.96 42.98
N ILE A 17 -12.55 -12.11 43.85
CA ILE A 17 -13.23 -10.87 43.45
C ILE A 17 -12.27 -9.94 42.71
N VAL A 18 -11.05 -9.78 43.19
CA VAL A 18 -10.03 -8.94 42.53
C VAL A 18 -9.70 -9.46 41.13
N ILE A 19 -9.55 -10.77 40.95
CA ILE A 19 -9.27 -11.37 39.64
C ILE A 19 -10.42 -11.15 38.66
N LEU A 20 -11.67 -11.30 39.12
CA LEU A 20 -12.86 -11.05 38.30
C LEU A 20 -12.99 -9.59 37.89
N ILE A 21 -12.69 -8.65 38.79
CA ILE A 21 -12.71 -7.22 38.47
C ILE A 21 -11.61 -6.90 37.46
N MET A 22 -10.39 -7.40 37.66
CA MET A 22 -9.28 -7.19 36.71
C MET A 22 -9.62 -7.75 35.32
N SER A 23 -10.13 -8.97 35.22
CA SER A 23 -10.49 -9.57 33.93
C SER A 23 -11.62 -8.81 33.23
N ALA A 24 -12.65 -8.39 33.97
CA ALA A 24 -13.73 -7.56 33.42
C ALA A 24 -13.21 -6.19 32.94
N THR A 25 -12.32 -5.54 33.68
CA THR A 25 -11.71 -4.28 33.25
C THR A 25 -10.83 -4.46 32.01
N TYR A 26 -10.09 -5.56 31.90
CA TYR A 26 -9.29 -5.85 30.70
C TYR A 26 -10.19 -6.07 29.47
N LEU A 27 -11.28 -6.82 29.62
CA LEU A 27 -12.25 -7.05 28.54
C LEU A 27 -12.92 -5.74 28.10
N LEU A 28 -13.28 -4.88 29.05
CA LEU A 28 -13.88 -3.57 28.76
C LEU A 28 -12.87 -2.60 28.13
N VAL A 29 -11.62 -2.56 28.59
CA VAL A 29 -10.56 -1.73 27.98
C VAL A 29 -10.25 -2.21 26.56
N PHE A 30 -10.20 -3.52 26.33
CA PHE A 30 -9.95 -4.09 25.00
C PHE A 30 -11.15 -3.92 24.05
N SER A 31 -12.38 -3.94 24.59
CA SER A 31 -13.62 -3.74 23.81
C SER A 31 -13.91 -2.27 23.48
N THR A 32 -13.62 -1.36 24.42
CA THR A 32 -13.81 0.10 24.22
C THR A 32 -12.67 0.75 23.45
N ASN A 33 -11.47 0.16 23.48
CA ASN A 33 -10.47 0.42 22.46
C ASN A 33 -10.89 -0.30 21.16
N SER A 34 -11.90 0.25 20.49
CA SER A 34 -11.92 0.13 19.03
C SER A 34 -10.48 0.37 18.55
N PHE A 35 -9.90 -0.57 17.82
CA PHE A 35 -8.71 -0.35 17.01
C PHE A 35 -9.05 0.67 15.91
N ASN A 36 -9.53 1.85 16.30
CA ASN A 36 -9.19 3.07 15.61
C ASN A 36 -7.71 3.30 15.92
N ILE A 37 -6.87 2.45 15.30
CA ILE A 37 -5.60 2.92 14.78
C ILE A 37 -6.04 4.17 14.03
N LYS A 38 -5.82 5.35 14.63
CA LYS A 38 -5.83 6.59 13.86
C LYS A 38 -4.95 6.23 12.70
N GLU A 39 -5.53 6.07 11.50
CA GLU A 39 -4.74 6.00 10.29
C GLU A 39 -3.85 7.23 10.42
N GLN A 40 -2.58 6.99 10.75
CA GLN A 40 -1.59 8.03 10.52
C GLN A 40 -1.87 8.42 9.08
N ASN A 41 -2.08 9.70 8.83
CA ASN A 41 -2.20 10.26 7.49
C ASN A 41 -0.88 9.95 6.77
N GLN A 42 -0.66 8.69 6.42
CA GLN A 42 0.46 8.20 5.66
C GLN A 42 0.20 8.81 4.30
N LYS A 43 1.11 9.72 3.93
CA LYS A 43 1.11 10.32 2.62
C LYS A 43 1.11 9.19 1.59
N LEU A 44 0.18 9.23 0.64
CA LEU A 44 0.15 8.26 -0.44
C LEU A 44 1.41 8.43 -1.27
N GLU A 45 2.18 7.36 -1.41
CA GLU A 45 3.44 7.29 -2.14
C GLU A 45 3.47 5.96 -2.91
N LEU A 46 4.41 5.82 -3.87
CA LEU A 46 4.48 4.61 -4.71
C LEU A 46 4.67 3.32 -3.90
N ASP A 47 5.35 3.39 -2.75
CA ASP A 47 5.65 2.25 -1.88
C ASP A 47 4.41 1.67 -1.17
N ASN A 48 3.42 2.51 -0.88
CA ASN A 48 2.20 2.16 -0.16
C ASN A 48 0.93 2.19 -1.04
N LEU A 49 1.08 2.52 -2.33
CA LEU A 49 -0.02 2.73 -3.27
C LEU A 49 -0.95 1.51 -3.39
N LYS A 50 -0.39 0.30 -3.60
CA LYS A 50 -1.18 -0.94 -3.75
C LYS A 50 -2.00 -1.22 -2.49
N ASP A 51 -1.35 -1.17 -1.33
CA ASP A 51 -1.99 -1.38 -0.02
C ASP A 51 -3.12 -0.37 0.23
N PHE A 52 -2.88 0.90 -0.09
CA PHE A 52 -3.88 1.96 0.06
C PHE A 52 -5.09 1.72 -0.83
N LEU A 53 -4.87 1.40 -2.11
CA LEU A 53 -5.94 1.15 -3.07
C LEU A 53 -6.83 -0.02 -2.64
N LEU A 54 -6.22 -1.12 -2.20
CA LEU A 54 -6.93 -2.32 -1.74
C LEU A 54 -7.74 -2.10 -0.45
N LYS A 55 -7.26 -1.23 0.45
CA LYS A 55 -7.97 -0.92 1.71
C LYS A 55 -9.11 0.07 1.51
N LYS A 56 -8.92 1.05 0.64
CA LYS A 56 -9.86 2.16 0.46
C LYS A 56 -11.00 1.85 -0.50
N PHE A 57 -10.75 1.07 -1.55
CA PHE A 57 -11.72 0.86 -2.63
C PHE A 57 -12.17 -0.60 -2.71
N SER A 58 -13.48 -0.79 -2.86
CA SER A 58 -14.07 -2.09 -3.21
C SER A 58 -14.36 -2.12 -4.71
N PHE A 59 -13.97 -3.20 -5.38
CA PHE A 59 -14.13 -3.38 -6.82
C PHE A 59 -14.44 -4.85 -7.14
N LYS A 60 -15.03 -5.11 -8.31
CA LYS A 60 -15.41 -6.48 -8.73
C LYS A 60 -14.52 -7.03 -9.85
N LYS A 61 -14.10 -6.17 -10.77
CA LYS A 61 -13.37 -6.53 -11.99
C LYS A 61 -11.98 -5.93 -12.00
N GLU A 62 -11.89 -4.62 -11.82
CA GLU A 62 -10.63 -3.91 -11.96
C GLU A 62 -10.65 -2.60 -11.16
N LEU A 63 -9.52 -2.31 -10.53
CA LEU A 63 -9.20 -1.04 -9.91
C LEU A 63 -7.97 -0.46 -10.60
N SER A 64 -8.05 0.76 -11.12
CA SER A 64 -6.92 1.43 -11.76
C SER A 64 -6.63 2.75 -11.08
N PHE A 65 -5.36 3.02 -10.78
CA PHE A 65 -4.88 4.33 -10.37
C PHE A 65 -4.06 4.90 -11.52
N LEU A 66 -4.52 6.03 -12.07
CA LEU A 66 -3.94 6.66 -13.26
C LEU A 66 -3.49 8.06 -12.92
N CYS A 67 -2.30 8.46 -13.37
CA CYS A 67 -1.84 9.84 -13.31
C CYS A 67 -1.71 10.43 -14.71
N ILE A 68 -2.10 11.69 -14.85
CA ILE A 68 -2.02 12.44 -16.09
C ILE A 68 -0.89 13.46 -16.03
N ASP A 69 -0.40 13.91 -17.19
CA ASP A 69 0.69 14.89 -17.27
C ASP A 69 0.29 16.25 -16.66
N GLU A 70 -1.00 16.61 -16.73
CA GLU A 70 -1.49 17.88 -16.17
C GLU A 70 -1.43 17.90 -14.63
N ASN A 71 -0.54 18.75 -14.11
CA ASN A 71 -0.26 18.92 -12.68
C ASN A 71 0.10 17.62 -11.94
N PHE A 72 0.49 16.57 -12.67
CA PHE A 72 0.67 15.22 -12.13
C PHE A 72 -0.52 14.77 -11.28
N SER A 73 -1.72 15.07 -11.78
CA SER A 73 -2.98 14.73 -11.13
C SER A 73 -3.26 13.25 -11.30
N CYS A 74 -3.66 12.58 -10.22
CA CYS A 74 -4.01 11.17 -10.23
C CYS A 74 -5.46 10.95 -9.83
N TYR A 75 -6.05 9.96 -10.47
CA TYR A 75 -7.44 9.56 -10.35
C TYR A 75 -7.54 8.05 -10.10
N VAL A 76 -8.67 7.62 -9.57
CA VAL A 76 -8.99 6.21 -9.40
C VAL A 76 -10.17 5.85 -10.29
N LYS A 77 -10.07 4.70 -10.95
CA LYS A 77 -11.12 4.10 -11.76
C LYS A 77 -11.51 2.77 -11.15
N VAL A 78 -12.76 2.65 -10.73
CA VAL A 78 -13.34 1.44 -10.14
C VAL A 78 -14.28 0.81 -11.17
N ASP A 79 -14.01 -0.43 -11.57
CA ASP A 79 -14.82 -1.21 -12.53
C ASP A 79 -15.16 -0.44 -13.80
N GLY A 80 -14.18 0.31 -14.31
CA GLY A 80 -14.32 1.08 -15.55
C GLY A 80 -14.89 2.50 -15.37
N LYS A 81 -15.26 2.92 -14.15
CA LYS A 81 -15.81 4.26 -13.87
C LYS A 81 -14.85 5.07 -13.00
N LEU A 82 -14.63 6.33 -13.36
CA LEU A 82 -13.87 7.27 -12.54
C LEU A 82 -14.60 7.53 -11.21
N ASP A 83 -13.86 7.43 -10.12
CA ASP A 83 -14.28 7.92 -8.82
C ASP A 83 -14.11 9.45 -8.80
N LYS A 84 -15.22 10.17 -8.62
CA LYS A 84 -15.22 11.64 -8.65
C LYS A 84 -14.76 12.27 -7.35
N ASP A 85 -14.80 11.52 -6.25
CA ASP A 85 -14.44 12.01 -4.92
C ASP A 85 -12.94 11.83 -4.64
N PHE A 86 -12.24 11.08 -5.51
CA PHE A 86 -10.82 10.85 -5.41
C PHE A 86 -10.03 11.60 -6.48
N LYS A 87 -9.28 12.62 -6.04
CA LYS A 87 -8.26 13.30 -6.84
C LYS A 87 -7.06 13.61 -5.97
N ILE A 88 -5.87 13.33 -6.47
CA ILE A 88 -4.61 13.76 -5.87
C ILE A 88 -3.88 14.61 -6.87
N GLU A 89 -3.46 15.81 -6.47
CA GLU A 89 -2.66 16.68 -7.32
C GLU A 89 -1.19 16.56 -6.92
N LYS A 90 -0.28 16.72 -7.88
CA LYS A 90 1.18 16.72 -7.65
C LYS A 90 1.66 15.44 -6.94
N PHE A 91 1.12 14.28 -7.34
CA PHE A 91 1.56 12.99 -6.79
C PHE A 91 3.04 12.74 -7.08
N PHE A 92 3.47 13.06 -8.31
CA PHE A 92 4.86 13.12 -8.70
C PHE A 92 5.39 14.56 -8.60
N LYS A 93 6.70 14.71 -8.32
CA LYS A 93 7.36 16.02 -8.40
C LYS A 93 7.74 16.40 -9.83
N ILE A 94 8.10 15.37 -10.61
CA ILE A 94 8.50 15.44 -12.02
C ILE A 94 7.89 14.25 -12.76
N LYS A 95 7.75 14.38 -14.07
CA LYS A 95 7.19 13.30 -14.92
C LYS A 95 8.07 12.05 -14.80
N PRO A 96 7.54 10.92 -14.31
CA PRO A 96 8.29 9.68 -14.22
C PRO A 96 8.45 9.05 -15.60
N GLU A 97 9.42 8.15 -15.72
CA GLU A 97 9.50 7.23 -16.85
C GLU A 97 9.06 5.85 -16.41
N VAL A 98 8.11 5.26 -17.14
CA VAL A 98 7.60 3.93 -16.88
C VAL A 98 8.05 3.00 -17.99
N TYR A 99 8.62 1.87 -17.59
CA TYR A 99 9.16 0.86 -18.47
C TYR A 99 8.39 -0.45 -18.29
N GLU A 100 8.32 -1.23 -19.36
CA GLU A 100 7.82 -2.60 -19.29
C GLU A 100 8.67 -3.43 -18.31
N TYR A 101 8.05 -4.45 -17.70
CA TYR A 101 8.73 -5.42 -16.83
C TYR A 101 9.54 -6.42 -17.67
N ASP A 102 10.52 -5.91 -18.43
CA ASP A 102 11.42 -6.69 -19.26
C ASP A 102 12.85 -6.12 -19.22
N LYS A 103 13.78 -6.79 -19.90
CA LYS A 103 15.19 -6.39 -19.98
C LYS A 103 15.52 -5.42 -21.11
N ASN A 104 14.53 -5.04 -21.92
CA ASN A 104 14.73 -4.31 -23.17
C ASN A 104 14.58 -2.79 -22.99
N GLU A 105 14.36 -2.32 -21.74
CA GLU A 105 14.19 -0.91 -21.39
C GLU A 105 13.10 -0.21 -22.23
N ARG A 106 12.05 -0.95 -22.60
CA ARG A 106 10.96 -0.40 -23.43
C ARG A 106 10.07 0.49 -22.58
N LYS A 107 9.90 1.75 -23.01
CA LYS A 107 8.98 2.68 -22.37
C LYS A 107 7.53 2.22 -22.59
N MET A 108 6.76 2.23 -21.52
CA MET A 108 5.36 1.85 -21.55
C MET A 108 4.51 2.96 -22.14
N GLU A 109 3.65 2.60 -23.09
CA GLU A 109 2.65 3.51 -23.64
C GLU A 109 1.31 3.33 -22.94
N PHE A 110 0.69 4.43 -22.53
CA PHE A 110 -0.61 4.43 -21.87
C PHE A 110 -1.69 4.97 -22.80
N LYS A 111 -2.92 4.49 -22.58
CA LYS A 111 -4.10 5.04 -23.27
C LYS A 111 -4.51 6.35 -22.61
N GLU A 112 -5.00 7.29 -23.41
CA GLU A 112 -5.57 8.55 -22.91
C GLU A 112 -6.68 8.30 -21.88
N LEU A 113 -6.72 9.15 -20.86
CA LEU A 113 -7.80 9.18 -19.88
C LEU A 113 -8.78 10.30 -20.23
N ARG A 114 -10.05 9.94 -20.44
CA ARG A 114 -11.12 10.93 -20.55
C ARG A 114 -11.63 11.29 -19.17
N VAL A 115 -11.45 12.54 -18.76
CA VAL A 115 -12.06 13.13 -17.56
C VAL A 115 -13.04 14.21 -18.02
N ASP A 116 -14.31 14.02 -17.69
CA ASP A 116 -15.42 14.81 -18.21
C ASP A 116 -15.46 14.84 -19.76
N ASN A 117 -15.05 15.96 -20.36
CA ASN A 117 -15.05 16.20 -21.80
C ASN A 117 -13.64 16.45 -22.38
N PHE A 118 -12.60 16.24 -21.59
CA PHE A 118 -11.22 16.40 -22.01
C PHE A 118 -10.51 15.06 -21.99
N ASN A 119 -9.62 14.86 -22.96
CA ASN A 119 -8.69 13.74 -22.97
C ASN A 119 -7.34 14.20 -22.46
N TYR A 120 -6.73 13.39 -21.62
CA TYR A 120 -5.45 13.67 -21.02
C TYR A 120 -4.48 12.52 -21.25
N ASP A 121 -3.23 12.87 -21.52
CA ASP A 121 -2.14 11.91 -21.63
C ASP A 121 -1.83 11.30 -20.27
N VAL A 122 -1.92 9.98 -20.19
CA VAL A 122 -1.58 9.21 -18.99
C VAL A 122 -0.08 8.97 -18.95
N ILE A 123 0.53 9.25 -17.80
CA ILE A 123 1.97 9.12 -17.57
C ILE A 123 2.32 7.97 -16.64
N PHE A 124 1.31 7.40 -15.95
CA PHE A 124 1.46 6.29 -15.03
C PHE A 124 0.11 5.60 -14.81
N GLU A 125 0.10 4.27 -14.79
CA GLU A 125 -1.10 3.49 -14.51
C GLU A 125 -0.78 2.19 -13.74
N LEU A 126 -1.29 2.08 -12.52
CA LEU A 126 -1.31 0.84 -11.74
C LEU A 126 -2.71 0.23 -11.82
N LYS A 127 -2.83 -0.99 -12.34
CA LYS A 127 -4.07 -1.78 -12.42
C LYS A 127 -4.01 -2.93 -11.43
N ILE A 128 -5.13 -3.21 -10.79
CA ILE A 128 -5.38 -4.38 -9.97
C ILE A 128 -6.61 -5.08 -10.53
N ASN A 129 -6.49 -6.35 -10.90
CA ASN A 129 -7.61 -7.14 -11.40
C ASN A 129 -8.40 -7.84 -10.27
N SER A 130 -9.47 -8.56 -10.62
CA SER A 130 -10.31 -9.32 -9.67
C SER A 130 -9.57 -10.37 -8.85
N ASP A 131 -8.41 -10.83 -9.31
CA ASP A 131 -7.54 -11.78 -8.61
C ASP A 131 -6.50 -11.07 -7.72
N PHE A 132 -6.64 -9.74 -7.54
CA PHE A 132 -5.73 -8.88 -6.81
C PHE A 132 -4.30 -8.80 -7.40
N LYS A 133 -4.14 -9.24 -8.65
CA LYS A 133 -2.87 -9.16 -9.39
C LYS A 133 -2.70 -7.78 -9.99
N THR A 134 -1.47 -7.28 -9.95
CA THR A 134 -1.09 -5.98 -10.51
C THR A 134 -0.39 -6.11 -11.85
N ASN A 135 -0.56 -5.12 -12.73
CA ASN A 135 0.37 -5.01 -13.85
C ASN A 135 1.80 -4.82 -13.33
N GLU A 136 2.76 -5.31 -14.11
CA GLU A 136 4.17 -5.31 -13.75
C GLU A 136 4.88 -4.29 -14.62
N PHE A 137 5.72 -3.47 -14.01
CA PHE A 137 6.44 -2.39 -14.67
C PHE A 137 7.53 -1.83 -13.75
N ILE A 138 8.39 -1.00 -14.33
CA ILE A 138 9.47 -0.32 -13.62
C ILE A 138 9.22 1.18 -13.73
N VAL A 139 9.35 1.92 -12.63
CA VAL A 139 9.15 3.38 -12.57
C VAL A 139 10.45 4.03 -12.15
N ASP A 140 11.03 4.84 -13.02
CA ASP A 140 12.10 5.76 -12.65
C ASP A 140 11.49 7.13 -12.29
N THR A 141 11.73 7.56 -11.05
CA THR A 141 11.26 8.85 -10.55
C THR A 141 12.31 9.96 -10.68
N PHE A 142 13.52 9.63 -11.15
CA PHE A 142 14.72 10.50 -11.18
C PHE A 142 15.10 11.12 -9.83
N GLU A 143 14.62 10.57 -8.72
CA GLU A 143 14.99 10.96 -7.36
C GLU A 143 15.93 9.92 -6.71
N ASN A 144 16.83 9.32 -7.51
CA ASN A 144 17.69 8.19 -7.11
C ASN A 144 16.90 6.99 -6.55
N LYS A 145 15.68 6.79 -7.05
CA LYS A 145 14.80 5.70 -6.67
C LYS A 145 14.07 5.17 -7.90
N VAL A 146 14.29 3.89 -8.16
CA VAL A 146 13.60 3.12 -9.18
C VAL A 146 12.71 2.09 -8.49
N TYR A 147 11.44 2.08 -8.84
CA TYR A 147 10.43 1.22 -8.24
C TYR A 147 10.04 0.11 -9.21
N VAL A 148 10.22 -1.13 -8.79
CA VAL A 148 9.85 -2.30 -9.58
C VAL A 148 8.57 -2.91 -9.00
N PHE A 149 7.48 -2.78 -9.75
CA PHE A 149 6.18 -3.34 -9.42
C PHE A 149 6.04 -4.71 -10.06
N ASN A 150 5.63 -5.70 -9.26
CA ASN A 150 5.26 -7.01 -9.75
C ASN A 150 3.98 -7.50 -9.06
N SER A 151 3.37 -8.56 -9.60
CA SER A 151 2.14 -9.11 -9.03
C SER A 151 2.34 -9.80 -7.68
N ILE A 152 3.55 -10.31 -7.42
CA ILE A 152 3.86 -11.17 -6.27
C ILE A 152 3.94 -10.38 -4.97
N PHE A 153 4.59 -9.21 -5.00
CA PHE A 153 4.82 -8.41 -3.81
C PHE A 153 3.73 -7.34 -3.64
N THR A 154 3.45 -7.03 -2.38
CA THR A 154 2.52 -5.96 -2.03
C THR A 154 3.17 -4.58 -2.14
N LYS A 155 4.48 -4.52 -1.89
CA LYS A 155 5.30 -3.31 -2.01
C LYS A 155 6.26 -3.46 -3.17
N PRO A 156 6.53 -2.39 -3.93
CA PRO A 156 7.54 -2.42 -4.99
C PRO A 156 8.92 -2.65 -4.40
N LYS A 157 9.78 -3.35 -5.15
CA LYS A 157 11.21 -3.38 -4.86
C LYS A 157 11.81 -2.04 -5.26
N ILE A 158 12.75 -1.53 -4.46
CA ILE A 158 13.37 -0.21 -4.67
C ILE A 158 14.85 -0.41 -4.96
N TYR A 159 15.31 0.21 -6.05
CA TYR A 159 16.71 0.25 -6.47
C TYR A 159 17.17 1.70 -6.54
N ASN A 160 18.48 1.92 -6.49
CA ASN A 160 19.03 3.27 -6.61
C ASN A 160 19.13 3.69 -8.09
N PHE A 161 19.40 2.71 -8.96
CA PHE A 161 19.64 2.93 -10.38
C PHE A 161 18.79 2.00 -11.24
N LEU A 162 18.46 2.46 -12.44
CA LEU A 162 17.61 1.74 -13.38
C LEU A 162 18.28 0.45 -13.89
N ASN A 163 19.59 0.49 -14.17
CA ASN A 163 20.36 -0.68 -14.60
C ASN A 163 20.34 -1.82 -13.57
N GLU A 164 20.45 -1.51 -12.27
CA GLU A 164 20.37 -2.52 -11.19
C GLU A 164 19.03 -3.27 -11.23
N SER A 165 17.95 -2.55 -11.58
CA SER A 165 16.63 -3.14 -11.69
C SER A 165 16.57 -4.16 -12.84
N PHE A 166 17.17 -3.86 -13.99
CA PHE A 166 17.21 -4.75 -15.16
C PHE A 166 18.15 -5.96 -14.97
N GLU A 167 19.30 -5.78 -14.33
CA GLU A 167 20.24 -6.88 -14.03
C GLU A 167 19.59 -7.97 -13.17
N THR A 168 18.69 -7.57 -12.25
CA THR A 168 17.96 -8.50 -11.40
C THR A 168 17.10 -9.49 -12.21
N PHE A 169 16.55 -9.08 -13.36
CA PHE A 169 15.78 -9.99 -14.22
C PHE A 169 16.65 -11.05 -14.86
N ASN A 170 17.85 -10.66 -15.32
CA ASN A 170 18.80 -11.59 -15.91
C ASN A 170 19.24 -12.64 -14.88
N ILE A 171 19.51 -12.22 -13.64
CA ILE A 171 19.89 -13.14 -12.55
C ILE A 171 18.75 -14.09 -12.22
N GLN A 172 17.52 -13.59 -12.06
CA GLN A 172 16.36 -14.44 -11.76
C GLN A 172 16.05 -15.42 -12.91
N GLU A 173 16.24 -15.03 -14.17
CA GLU A 173 16.08 -15.92 -15.32
C GLU A 173 17.11 -17.07 -15.28
N ILE A 174 18.34 -16.78 -14.87
CA ILE A 174 19.41 -17.79 -14.71
C ILE A 174 19.10 -18.72 -13.53
N GLU A 175 18.75 -18.18 -12.35
CA GLU A 175 18.43 -18.99 -11.16
C GLU A 175 17.25 -19.95 -11.39
N VAL A 176 16.22 -19.52 -12.12
CA VAL A 176 15.09 -20.38 -12.48
C VAL A 176 15.51 -21.45 -13.47
N LYS A 177 16.38 -21.16 -14.45
CA LYS A 177 16.89 -22.16 -15.39
C LYS A 177 17.77 -23.20 -14.72
N ASP A 178 18.55 -22.82 -13.72
CA ASP A 178 19.41 -23.73 -12.97
C ASP A 178 18.63 -24.62 -11.96
N ALA A 179 17.37 -24.30 -11.69
CA ALA A 179 16.51 -25.04 -10.78
C ALA A 179 15.70 -26.19 -11.43
N PHE A 180 15.80 -26.37 -12.76
CA PHE A 180 15.12 -27.42 -13.53
C PHE A 180 16.11 -28.25 -14.36
#